data_AF-A0A5C4MII2-F1
#
_entry.id   AF-A0A5C4MII2-F1
#
_cell.length_a   1.000
_cell.length_b   1.000
_cell.length_c   1.000
_cell.angle_alpha   90.00
_cell.angle_beta   90.00
_cell.angle_gamma   90.00
#
_symmetry.space_group_name_H-M   'P 1'
#
loop_
_entity.id
_entity.type
_entity.pdbx_description
1 polymer ?
#
loop_
_entity_poly.entity_id
_entity_poly.type
_entity_poly.pdbx_seq_one_letter_code
_entity_poly.pdbx_strand_id
1 'polypeptide(L)'
;MKGTLVDPRSVLTGSIADNQGFVVTIWDGPAETYTVPTNDVREVVIWADKQSQGRAYEIFANVKTTGQRELVRISGFDPTDPDNL
;
A
#
# COMPACT_ATOMS: atom_id res chain seq x y z
N MET A 1 4.37 28.74 -24.55
CA MET A 1 3.89 28.65 -23.16
C MET A 1 5.07 28.27 -22.28
N LYS A 2 5.33 29.00 -21.18
CA LYS A 2 6.34 28.60 -20.18
C LYS A 2 5.64 27.71 -19.15
N GLY A 3 6.03 26.44 -19.07
CA GLY A 3 5.58 25.54 -18.01
C GLY A 3 6.35 25.81 -16.74
N THR A 4 5.67 26.03 -15.62
CA THR A 4 6.30 26.13 -14.30
C THR A 4 6.62 24.71 -13.83
N LEU A 5 7.89 24.42 -13.59
CA LEU A 5 8.32 23.19 -12.94
C LEU A 5 7.88 23.25 -11.47
N VAL A 6 6.91 22.43 -11.10
CA VAL A 6 6.50 22.24 -9.70
C VAL A 6 7.26 21.04 -9.16
N ASP A 7 8.00 21.24 -8.07
CA ASP A 7 8.59 20.13 -7.32
C ASP A 7 7.44 19.31 -6.69
N PRO A 8 7.26 18.04 -7.04
CA PRO A 8 6.19 17.23 -6.46
C PRO A 8 6.30 17.10 -4.94
N ARG A 9 7.49 17.33 -4.35
CA ARG A 9 7.69 17.38 -2.89
C ARG A 9 7.17 18.67 -2.27
N SER A 10 7.06 19.76 -3.02
CA SER A 10 6.52 21.03 -2.51
C SER A 10 5.00 21.02 -2.37
N VAL A 11 4.32 20.01 -2.93
CA VAL A 11 2.86 19.80 -2.82
C VAL A 11 2.47 19.14 -1.48
N LEU A 12 3.43 18.67 -0.70
CA LEU A 12 3.19 17.83 0.47
C LEU A 12 2.99 18.57 1.80
N THR A 13 2.89 19.91 1.81
CA THR A 13 2.72 20.69 3.05
C THR A 13 1.28 20.72 3.57
N GLY A 14 0.32 20.12 2.87
CA GLY A 14 -1.08 20.06 3.27
C GLY A 14 -1.54 18.63 3.59
N SER A 15 -1.25 18.16 4.80
CA SER A 15 -2.01 17.11 5.48
C SER A 15 -2.16 15.78 4.72
N ILE A 16 -1.09 14.97 4.70
CA ILE A 16 -1.29 13.51 4.62
C ILE A 16 -1.86 13.08 5.99
N ALA A 17 -3.16 13.24 6.15
CA ALA A 17 -3.86 13.22 7.43
C ALA A 17 -4.00 11.82 8.04
N ASP A 18 -3.49 11.67 9.27
CA ASP A 18 -4.06 11.07 10.50
C ASP A 18 -4.77 9.69 10.49
N ASN A 19 -4.85 8.98 9.36
CA ASN A 19 -5.32 7.60 9.29
C ASN A 19 -4.53 6.80 8.25
N GLN A 20 -3.21 7.00 8.21
CA GLN A 20 -2.31 6.23 7.37
C GLN A 20 -2.17 4.82 7.93
N GLY A 21 -3.12 3.97 7.57
CA GLY A 21 -2.97 2.53 7.65
C GLY A 21 -2.89 1.95 6.24
N PHE A 22 -2.15 0.86 6.10
CA PHE A 22 -2.18 0.05 4.88
C PHE A 22 -3.25 -1.02 5.03
N VAL A 23 -3.91 -1.33 3.92
CA VAL A 23 -4.77 -2.50 3.82
C VAL A 23 -3.93 -3.62 3.24
N VAL A 24 -3.86 -4.75 3.94
CA VAL A 24 -3.17 -5.94 3.46
C VAL A 24 -4.19 -7.04 3.26
N THR A 25 -4.23 -7.62 2.07
CA THR A 25 -5.07 -8.76 1.73
C THR A 25 -4.19 -9.98 1.54
N ILE A 26 -4.41 -11.03 2.33
CA ILE A 26 -3.76 -12.33 2.20
C ILE A 26 -4.75 -13.26 1.52
N TRP A 27 -4.32 -13.90 0.43
CA TRP A 27 -5.15 -14.75 -0.38
C TRP A 27 -5.01 -16.21 0.07
N ASP A 28 -6.06 -16.75 0.71
CA ASP A 28 -6.11 -18.14 1.16
C ASP A 28 -7.53 -18.71 1.07
N GLY A 29 -7.91 -19.23 -0.10
CA GLY A 29 -9.31 -19.57 -0.35
C GLY A 29 -10.19 -18.32 -0.22
N PRO A 30 -10.95 -18.11 0.88
CA PRO A 30 -11.46 -16.79 1.24
C PRO A 30 -10.33 -15.81 1.63
N ALA A 31 -10.27 -14.66 0.95
CA ALA A 31 -9.27 -13.64 1.25
C ALA A 31 -9.45 -13.04 2.66
N GLU A 32 -8.34 -12.90 3.38
CA GLU A 32 -8.28 -12.26 4.69
C GLU A 32 -7.77 -10.82 4.53
N THR A 33 -8.46 -9.83 5.09
CA THR A 33 -8.09 -8.42 4.97
C THR A 33 -7.79 -7.80 6.32
N TYR A 34 -6.64 -7.12 6.41
CA TYR A 34 -6.12 -6.51 7.62
C TYR A 34 -5.86 -5.02 7.39
N THR A 35 -6.09 -4.21 8.42
CA THR A 35 -5.63 -2.81 8.44
C THR A 35 -4.43 -2.70 9.37
N VAL A 36 -3.29 -2.29 8.83
CA VAL A 36 -2.02 -2.15 9.57
C VAL A 36 -1.79 -0.66 9.84
N PRO A 37 -1.91 -0.19 11.10
CA PRO A 37 -1.86 1.24 11.45
C PRO A 37 -0.41 1.72 11.57
N THR A 38 0.30 1.80 10.44
CA THR A 38 1.63 2.40 10.35
C THR A 38 1.75 3.20 9.04
N ASN A 39 2.63 4.20 9.03
CA ASN A 39 2.98 4.95 7.84
C ASN A 39 4.27 4.44 7.17
N ASP A 40 4.96 3.46 7.78
CA ASP A 40 6.15 2.85 7.21
C ASP A 40 5.78 1.63 6.35
N VAL A 41 5.90 1.80 5.04
CA VAL A 41 5.64 0.72 4.06
C VAL A 41 6.54 -0.49 4.29
N ARG A 42 7.78 -0.31 4.75
CA ARG A 42 8.72 -1.41 4.99
C ARG A 42 8.25 -2.29 6.14
N GLU A 43 7.73 -1.70 7.20
CA GLU A 43 7.15 -2.45 8.32
C GLU A 43 5.96 -3.28 7.87
N VAL A 44 5.10 -2.74 7.00
CA VAL A 44 3.95 -3.46 6.46
C VAL A 44 4.36 -4.62 5.58
N VAL A 45 5.38 -4.45 4.73
CA VAL A 45 5.92 -5.55 3.93
C VAL A 45 6.45 -6.68 4.82
N ILE A 46 7.29 -6.36 5.82
CA ILE A 46 7.82 -7.36 6.76
C ILE A 46 6.69 -8.07 7.53
N TRP A 47 5.65 -7.33 7.92
CA TRP A 47 4.48 -7.90 8.56
C TRP A 47 3.73 -8.84 7.63
N ALA A 48 3.47 -8.42 6.38
CA ALA A 48 2.74 -9.20 5.38
C ALA A 48 3.47 -10.49 5.02
N ASP A 49 4.80 -10.45 4.86
CA ASP A 49 5.63 -11.64 4.64
C ASP A 49 5.49 -12.65 5.78
N LYS A 50 5.52 -12.18 7.04
CA LYS A 50 5.39 -13.05 8.21
C LYS A 50 4.00 -13.66 8.34
N GLN A 51 2.94 -12.89 8.09
CA GLN A 51 1.56 -13.37 8.25
C GLN A 51 1.11 -14.24 7.06
N SER A 52 1.60 -13.95 5.87
CA SER A 52 1.25 -14.72 4.68
C SER A 52 1.76 -16.15 4.75
N GLN A 53 2.88 -16.41 5.45
CA GLN A 53 3.49 -17.74 5.54
C GLN A 53 3.74 -18.35 4.14
N GLY A 54 4.14 -17.52 3.17
CA GLY A 54 4.37 -17.94 1.79
C GLY A 54 3.13 -17.97 0.89
N ARG A 55 1.97 -17.56 1.41
CA ARG A 55 0.74 -17.34 0.62
C ARG A 55 0.83 -16.02 -0.16
N ALA A 56 0.03 -15.89 -1.21
CA ALA A 56 -0.04 -14.64 -1.96
C ALA A 56 -0.61 -13.51 -1.07
N TYR A 57 -0.09 -12.30 -1.22
CA TYR A 57 -0.63 -11.12 -0.54
C TYR A 57 -0.51 -9.85 -1.39
N GLU A 58 -1.37 -8.89 -1.12
CA GLU A 58 -1.32 -7.55 -1.71
C GLU A 58 -1.39 -6.48 -0.62
N ILE A 59 -0.63 -5.39 -0.80
CA ILE A 59 -0.58 -4.25 0.12
C ILE A 59 -1.11 -3.02 -0.61
N PHE A 60 -2.09 -2.35 -0.01
CA PHE A 60 -2.73 -1.15 -0.54
C PHE A 60 -2.56 0.02 0.42
N ALA A 61 -2.27 1.22 -0.11
CA ALA A 61 -2.46 2.45 0.65
C ALA A 61 -3.87 3.00 0.46
N ASN A 62 -4.44 3.52 1.54
CA ASN A 62 -5.65 4.33 1.47
C ASN A 62 -5.28 5.76 1.07
N VAL A 63 -5.64 6.14 -0.15
CA VAL A 63 -5.35 7.47 -0.70
C VAL A 63 -6.64 8.26 -0.79
N LYS A 64 -6.63 9.48 -0.24
CA LYS A 64 -7.75 10.42 -0.37
C LYS A 64 -7.57 11.23 -1.66
N THR A 65 -8.38 10.93 -2.67
CA THR A 65 -8.52 11.72 -3.90
C THR A 65 -9.62 12.77 -3.71
N THR A 66 -9.80 13.68 -4.68
CA THR A 66 -10.83 14.73 -4.63
C THR A 66 -12.24 14.13 -4.47
N GLY A 67 -12.68 14.00 -3.22
CA GLY A 67 -14.01 13.54 -2.84
C GLY A 67 -14.16 12.05 -2.53
N GLN A 68 -13.12 11.22 -2.72
CA GLN A 68 -13.21 9.76 -2.53
C GLN A 68 -11.97 9.19 -1.82
N ARG A 69 -12.13 8.02 -1.20
CA ARG A 69 -11.02 7.20 -0.69
C ARG A 69 -10.83 6.04 -1.64
N GLU A 70 -9.61 5.85 -2.10
CA GLU A 70 -9.22 4.80 -3.03
C GLU A 70 -8.13 3.93 -2.41
N LEU A 71 -8.10 2.65 -2.81
CA LEU A 71 -7.01 1.75 -2.47
C LEU A 71 -6.06 1.68 -3.67
N VAL A 72 -4.81 2.09 -3.44
CA VAL A 72 -3.75 2.01 -4.44
C VAL A 72 -2.81 0.88 -4.05
N ARG A 73 -2.65 -0.13 -4.91
CA ARG A 73 -1.69 -1.22 -4.67
C ARG A 73 -0.27 -0.67 -4.70
N ILE A 74 0.50 -0.96 -3.66
CA ILE A 74 1.90 -0.54 -3.52
C ILE A 74 2.85 -1.70 -3.73
N SER A 75 2.50 -2.87 -3.23
CA SER A 75 3.31 -4.07 -3.33
C SER A 75 2.43 -5.31 -3.28
N GLY A 76 3.02 -6.47 -3.56
CA GLY A 76 2.42 -7.77 -3.33
C GLY A 76 3.42 -8.87 -3.63
N PHE A 77 3.08 -10.06 -3.18
CA PHE A 77 3.83 -11.27 -3.42
C PHE A 77 2.88 -12.31 -4.01
N ASP A 78 3.34 -12.97 -5.07
CA ASP A 78 2.66 -14.10 -5.68
C ASP A 78 3.66 -15.28 -5.74
N PRO A 79 3.46 -16.34 -4.95
CA PRO A 79 4.36 -17.49 -4.93
C PRO A 79 4.31 -18.32 -6.23
N THR A 80 3.35 -18.06 -7.12
CA THR A 80 3.24 -18.72 -8.43
C THR A 80 3.93 -17.95 -9.54
N ASP A 81 4.35 -16.71 -9.27
CA ASP A 81 5.12 -15.91 -10.20
C ASP A 81 6.55 -16.48 -10.31
N PRO A 82 7.00 -16.86 -11.52
CA PRO A 82 8.33 -17.44 -11.73
C PRO A 82 9.48 -16.50 -11.32
N ASP A 83 9.25 -15.19 -11.24
CA ASP A 83 10.26 -14.21 -10.83
C ASP A 83 10.42 -14.11 -9.30
N ASN A 84 9.57 -14.80 -8.53
CA ASN A 84 9.58 -14.83 -7.06
C ASN A 84 10.25 -16.09 -6.46
N LEU A 85 10.89 -16.93 -7.28
CA LEU A 85 11.60 -18.18 -6.90
C LEU A 85 13.12 -18.02 -6.77
#